data_AF-A0A1H5DTR5-F1
#
_entry.id   AF-A0A1H5DTR5-F1
#
_cell.length_a   1.000
_cell.length_b   1.000
_cell.length_c   1.000
_cell.angle_alpha   90.00
_cell.angle_beta   90.00
_cell.angle_gamma   90.00
#
_symmetry.space_group_name_H-M   'P 1'
#
loop_
_entity.id
_entity.type
_entity.pdbx_description
1 polymer ?
#
loop_
_entity_poly.entity_id
_entity_poly.type
_entity_poly.pdbx_seq_one_letter_code
_entity_poly.pdbx_strand_id
1 'polypeptide(L)'
;MMAQPDFLNFPLMRQWLEGVEPAWTLLTMDSLRALGQEPMTARSAIRIASDLGAEEVAGSAVARNILVLLRQTIEHGGLKLTATGHLTRAVVAEMRELIEWPDYDQAEQFSLSKVINEFDFLPLNFVHVLARAAKLVRPRRGKLLVTPLGRSLLGDGRHGSLQAILFHLAFWHLDLSYFDRMPGTWPQPDIGIALWSLSVCAGEWQTDDKLARLCTLPEPAVLARYGNWPTHATEARILRPLLWFGLLEFRSEDIPGEPFASRSYYRKTALFDRLLAFDVDVTVDEHPRH
;
A
#
# COMPACT_ATOMS: atom_id res chain seq x y z
N MET A 1 -10.67 -27.29 -0.95
CA MET A 1 -10.19 -26.36 -2.00
C MET A 1 -10.74 -26.88 -3.32
N MET A 2 -11.79 -26.26 -3.85
CA MET A 2 -12.34 -26.62 -5.17
C MET A 2 -11.32 -26.22 -6.24
N ALA A 3 -11.27 -26.97 -7.36
CA ALA A 3 -10.41 -26.63 -8.48
C ALA A 3 -10.77 -25.22 -9.00
N GLN A 4 -9.74 -24.42 -9.35
CA GLN A 4 -9.88 -23.04 -9.86
C GLN A 4 -11.00 -22.82 -10.90
N PRO A 5 -11.31 -23.75 -11.83
CA PRO A 5 -12.37 -23.52 -12.83
C PRO A 5 -13.79 -23.46 -12.25
N ASP A 6 -14.09 -24.23 -11.20
CA ASP A 6 -15.46 -24.33 -10.68
C ASP A 6 -15.86 -23.11 -9.84
N PHE A 7 -14.88 -22.47 -9.20
CA PHE A 7 -15.10 -21.30 -8.35
C PHE A 7 -15.43 -20.03 -9.14
N LEU A 8 -14.83 -19.84 -10.30
CA LEU A 8 -15.13 -18.70 -11.19
C LEU A 8 -16.56 -18.77 -11.75
N ASN A 9 -17.17 -19.95 -11.75
CA ASN A 9 -18.50 -20.18 -12.29
C ASN A 9 -19.64 -19.87 -11.30
N PHE A 10 -19.37 -19.53 -10.04
CA PHE A 10 -20.43 -19.12 -9.12
C PHE A 10 -21.14 -17.83 -9.59
N PRO A 11 -22.48 -17.70 -9.51
CA PRO A 11 -23.20 -16.53 -10.04
C PRO A 11 -22.71 -15.19 -9.49
N LEU A 12 -22.49 -15.11 -8.17
CA LEU A 12 -21.94 -13.91 -7.52
C LEU A 12 -20.55 -13.56 -8.05
N MET A 13 -19.75 -14.57 -8.38
CA MET A 13 -18.41 -14.39 -8.93
C MET A 13 -18.46 -13.84 -10.35
N ARG A 14 -19.26 -14.45 -11.21
CA ARG A 14 -19.45 -13.98 -12.59
C ARG A 14 -20.01 -12.56 -12.64
N GLN A 15 -20.93 -12.25 -11.72
CA GLN A 15 -21.48 -10.91 -11.59
C GLN A 15 -20.41 -9.90 -11.20
N TRP A 16 -19.55 -10.20 -10.22
CA TRP A 16 -18.50 -9.27 -9.80
C TRP A 16 -17.40 -9.09 -10.86
N LEU A 17 -17.01 -10.18 -11.53
CA LEU A 17 -15.98 -10.12 -12.58
C LEU A 17 -16.46 -9.34 -13.81
N GLU A 18 -17.75 -9.38 -14.13
CA GLU A 18 -18.34 -8.73 -15.32
C GLU A 18 -17.57 -9.03 -16.61
N GLY A 19 -17.11 -10.28 -16.78
CA GLY A 19 -16.34 -10.72 -17.94
C GLY A 19 -14.85 -10.37 -17.91
N VAL A 20 -14.35 -9.74 -16.84
CA VAL A 20 -12.90 -9.61 -16.58
C VAL A 20 -12.34 -10.98 -16.21
N GLU A 21 -11.30 -11.41 -16.92
CA GLU A 21 -10.49 -12.57 -16.54
C GLU A 21 -9.37 -12.11 -15.59
N PRO A 22 -9.36 -12.54 -14.31
CA PRO A 22 -8.34 -12.10 -13.36
C PRO A 22 -6.94 -12.53 -13.76
N ALA A 23 -5.94 -11.69 -13.56
CA ALA A 23 -4.57 -12.00 -13.98
C ALA A 23 -4.03 -13.29 -13.31
N TRP A 24 -4.39 -13.50 -12.04
CA TRP A 24 -3.93 -14.63 -11.24
C TRP A 24 -4.43 -16.00 -11.74
N THR A 25 -5.40 -16.04 -12.67
CA THR A 25 -5.81 -17.31 -13.30
C THR A 25 -4.74 -17.88 -14.23
N LEU A 26 -3.80 -17.04 -14.69
CA LEU A 26 -2.65 -17.46 -15.48
C LEU A 26 -1.59 -18.16 -14.63
N LEU A 27 -1.64 -18.09 -13.30
CA LEU A 27 -0.65 -18.71 -12.43
C LEU A 27 -0.91 -20.20 -12.28
N THR A 28 0.17 -20.99 -12.30
CA THR A 28 0.12 -22.35 -11.77
C THR A 28 -0.31 -22.35 -10.30
N MET A 29 -0.94 -23.44 -9.84
CA MET A 29 -1.36 -23.56 -8.44
C MET A 29 -0.19 -23.46 -7.46
N ASP A 30 0.99 -23.97 -7.82
CA ASP A 30 2.20 -23.87 -7.00
C ASP A 30 2.69 -22.42 -6.91
N SER A 31 2.64 -21.67 -8.00
CA SER A 31 2.99 -20.24 -8.00
C SER A 31 1.99 -19.39 -7.22
N LEU A 32 0.69 -19.69 -7.32
CA LEU A 32 -0.34 -19.02 -6.52
C LEU A 32 -0.08 -19.21 -5.02
N ARG A 33 0.24 -20.44 -4.60
CA ARG A 33 0.59 -20.74 -3.19
C ARG A 33 1.88 -20.06 -2.76
N ALA A 34 2.89 -20.04 -3.63
CA ALA A 34 4.19 -19.43 -3.33
C ALA A 34 4.06 -17.91 -3.17
N LEU A 35 3.23 -17.24 -3.98
CA LEU A 35 2.92 -15.82 -3.83
C LEU A 35 2.11 -15.49 -2.58
N GLY A 36 1.36 -16.45 -2.03
CA GLY A 36 0.69 -16.32 -0.72
C GLY A 36 1.65 -16.37 0.48
N GLN A 37 2.94 -16.64 0.27
CA GLN A 37 3.94 -16.66 1.35
C GLN A 37 4.67 -15.32 1.48
N GLU A 38 5.05 -14.98 2.71
CA GLU A 38 5.88 -13.81 3.00
C GLU A 38 7.28 -13.96 2.35
N PRO A 39 7.82 -12.90 1.72
CA PRO A 39 9.14 -12.92 1.11
C PRO A 39 10.24 -12.86 2.18
N MET A 40 10.61 -14.02 2.73
CA MET A 40 11.63 -14.12 3.78
C MET A 40 13.06 -14.35 3.26
N THR A 41 13.23 -14.84 2.03
CA THR A 41 14.55 -15.22 1.49
C THR A 41 14.70 -14.86 0.02
N ALA A 42 15.93 -14.90 -0.50
CA ALA A 42 16.19 -14.69 -1.92
C ALA A 42 15.55 -15.74 -2.86
N ARG A 43 15.07 -16.87 -2.32
CA ARG A 43 14.38 -17.93 -3.07
C ARG A 43 12.86 -17.84 -2.95
N SER A 44 12.33 -16.82 -2.29
CA SER A 44 10.89 -16.58 -2.24
C SER A 44 10.37 -16.18 -3.64
N ALA A 45 9.10 -16.50 -3.92
CA ALA A 45 8.44 -16.14 -5.17
C ALA A 45 8.38 -14.63 -5.42
N ILE A 46 8.55 -13.83 -4.37
CA ILE A 46 8.69 -12.37 -4.43
C ILE A 46 10.06 -12.01 -3.91
N ARG A 47 10.82 -11.24 -4.70
CA ARG A 47 12.07 -10.61 -4.28
C ARG A 47 11.86 -9.11 -4.17
N ILE A 48 12.29 -8.53 -3.06
CA ILE A 48 12.27 -7.09 -2.80
C ILE A 48 13.71 -6.58 -2.85
N ALA A 49 14.03 -5.73 -3.82
CA ALA A 49 15.37 -5.18 -3.98
C ALA A 49 15.72 -4.21 -2.86
N SER A 50 16.93 -4.32 -2.29
CA SER A 50 17.40 -3.48 -1.18
C SER A 50 18.52 -2.50 -1.56
N ASP A 51 18.88 -2.48 -2.85
CA ASP A 51 20.01 -1.77 -3.43
C ASP A 51 19.59 -0.55 -4.27
N LEU A 52 18.40 0.01 -3.98
CA LEU A 52 17.91 1.20 -4.67
C LEU A 52 18.80 2.43 -4.40
N GLY A 53 19.08 3.19 -5.46
CA GLY A 53 19.74 4.49 -5.41
C GLY A 53 18.85 5.57 -4.78
N ALA A 54 19.47 6.68 -4.38
CA ALA A 54 18.75 7.79 -3.74
C ALA A 54 17.68 8.42 -4.66
N GLU A 55 17.94 8.51 -5.96
CA GLU A 55 16.98 9.03 -6.94
C GLU A 55 15.78 8.09 -7.14
N GLU A 56 16.02 6.78 -7.15
CA GLU A 56 14.95 5.76 -7.26
C GLU A 56 13.99 5.85 -6.06
N VAL A 57 14.52 6.15 -4.86
CA VAL A 57 13.72 6.32 -3.63
C VAL A 57 13.04 7.69 -3.54
N ALA A 58 13.45 8.68 -4.34
CA ALA A 58 12.95 10.06 -4.23
C ALA A 58 11.42 10.16 -4.44
N GLY A 59 10.85 9.25 -5.25
CA GLY A 59 9.41 9.15 -5.48
C GLY A 59 8.61 8.58 -4.29
N SER A 60 9.27 8.02 -3.28
CA SER A 60 8.60 7.43 -2.11
C SER A 60 8.24 8.50 -1.07
N ALA A 61 6.96 8.87 -1.01
CA ALA A 61 6.45 9.76 0.03
C ALA A 61 6.64 9.16 1.43
N VAL A 62 6.49 7.83 1.56
CA VAL A 62 6.73 7.13 2.83
C VAL A 62 8.18 7.32 3.30
N ALA A 63 9.17 7.03 2.45
CA ALA A 63 10.57 7.14 2.84
C ALA A 63 10.95 8.59 3.18
N ARG A 64 10.54 9.55 2.33
CA ARG A 64 10.76 10.98 2.55
C ARG A 64 10.21 11.45 3.89
N ASN A 65 8.95 11.15 4.18
CA ASN A 65 8.29 11.63 5.40
C ASN A 65 8.75 10.90 6.68
N ILE A 66 9.24 9.65 6.57
CA ILE A 66 9.94 9.03 7.70
C ILE A 66 11.22 9.81 8.03
N LEU A 67 12.01 10.22 7.05
CA LEU A 67 13.21 11.03 7.31
C LEU A 67 12.85 12.39 7.92
N VAL A 68 11.75 13.02 7.48
CA VAL A 68 11.21 14.25 8.09
C VAL A 68 10.87 14.00 9.56
N LEU A 69 10.09 12.95 9.88
CA LEU A 69 9.74 12.60 11.26
C LEU A 69 10.99 12.39 12.14
N LEU A 70 12.00 11.68 11.61
CA LEU A 70 13.25 11.42 12.33
C LEU A 70 14.03 12.71 12.62
N ARG A 71 14.14 13.62 11.63
CA ARG A 71 14.80 14.93 11.81
C ARG A 71 14.08 15.76 12.87
N GLN A 72 12.76 15.93 12.75
CA GLN A 72 11.95 16.67 13.71
C GLN A 72 12.06 16.08 15.13
N THR A 73 12.09 14.75 15.24
CA THR A 73 12.27 14.09 16.53
C THR A 73 13.65 14.38 17.14
N ILE A 74 14.71 14.52 16.35
CA ILE A 74 16.04 14.86 16.84
C ILE A 74 16.12 16.34 17.24
N GLU A 75 15.66 17.23 16.37
CA GLU A 75 15.70 18.69 16.56
C GLU A 75 14.99 19.12 17.84
N HIS A 76 13.84 18.53 18.14
CA HIS A 76 13.05 18.85 19.34
C HIS A 76 13.46 18.06 20.60
N GLY A 77 14.50 17.22 20.51
CA GLY A 77 14.89 16.33 21.62
C GLY A 77 13.78 15.34 22.01
N GLY A 78 12.94 14.99 21.03
CA GLY A 78 11.78 14.11 21.15
C GLY A 78 10.44 14.81 21.00
N LEU A 79 9.59 14.30 20.13
CA LEU A 79 8.23 14.81 19.89
C LEU A 79 7.30 14.42 21.04
N LYS A 80 6.43 15.33 21.46
CA LYS A 80 5.52 15.07 22.58
C LYS A 80 4.44 14.06 22.20
N LEU A 81 4.17 13.11 23.10
CA LEU A 81 3.10 12.12 22.98
C LEU A 81 1.96 12.40 23.98
N THR A 82 0.75 11.99 23.62
CA THR A 82 -0.38 11.86 24.53
C THR A 82 -0.19 10.66 25.47
N ALA A 83 -1.05 10.54 26.49
CA ALA A 83 -1.07 9.37 27.37
C ALA A 83 -1.31 8.05 26.63
N THR A 84 -2.06 8.10 25.53
CA THR A 84 -2.36 6.96 24.65
C THR A 84 -1.27 6.71 23.60
N GLY A 85 -0.20 7.50 23.57
CA GLY A 85 0.95 7.28 22.71
C GLY A 85 0.84 7.86 21.30
N HIS A 86 -0.09 8.79 21.08
CA HIS A 86 -0.22 9.56 19.83
C HIS A 86 0.59 10.83 19.88
N LEU A 87 0.98 11.36 18.72
CA LEU A 87 1.56 12.69 18.61
C LEU A 87 0.54 13.73 19.09
N THR A 88 1.00 14.69 19.91
CA THR A 88 0.10 15.75 20.38
C THR A 88 -0.33 16.63 19.22
N ARG A 89 -1.48 17.31 19.38
CA ARG A 89 -2.01 18.24 18.37
C ARG A 89 -1.03 19.33 17.96
N ALA A 90 -0.18 19.79 18.89
CA ALA A 90 0.88 20.76 18.58
C ALA A 90 1.89 20.18 17.58
N VAL A 91 2.34 18.94 17.81
CA VAL A 91 3.23 18.25 16.87
C VAL A 91 2.52 17.97 15.55
N VAL A 92 1.24 17.57 15.58
CA VAL A 92 0.45 17.36 14.35
C VAL A 92 0.37 18.65 13.52
N ALA A 93 0.14 19.81 14.17
CA ALA A 93 0.10 21.09 13.48
C ALA A 93 1.44 21.45 12.81
N GLU A 94 2.56 21.22 13.49
CA GLU A 94 3.90 21.43 12.91
C GLU A 94 4.17 20.48 11.72
N MET A 95 3.87 19.18 11.89
CA MET A 95 4.13 18.18 10.86
C MET A 95 3.26 18.35 9.60
N ARG A 96 2.10 19.00 9.70
CA ARG A 96 1.23 19.29 8.54
C ARG A 96 1.89 20.21 7.52
N GLU A 97 2.74 21.12 7.98
CA GLU A 97 3.47 22.06 7.13
C GLU A 97 4.69 21.39 6.45
N LEU A 98 5.08 20.19 6.91
CA LEU A 98 6.29 19.49 6.48
C LEU A 98 6.00 18.22 5.67
N ILE A 99 4.83 17.60 5.88
CA ILE A 99 4.47 16.35 5.22
C ILE A 99 3.81 16.62 3.88
N GLU A 100 4.45 16.11 2.84
CA GLU A 100 3.91 16.04 1.49
C GLU A 100 3.46 14.61 1.19
N TRP A 101 2.22 14.45 0.77
CA TRP A 101 1.62 13.14 0.51
C TRP A 101 0.84 13.14 -0.80
N PRO A 102 1.03 12.14 -1.69
CA PRO A 102 0.30 12.08 -2.95
C PRO A 102 -1.18 11.81 -2.68
N ASP A 103 -2.05 12.38 -3.51
CA ASP A 103 -3.51 12.18 -3.43
C ASP A 103 -4.05 12.51 -2.01
N TYR A 104 -3.58 13.63 -1.44
CA TYR A 104 -4.02 14.08 -0.13
C TYR A 104 -4.03 15.61 -0.04
N ASP A 105 -5.15 16.22 -0.42
CA ASP A 105 -5.37 17.65 -0.21
C ASP A 105 -5.79 17.91 1.24
N GLN A 106 -4.89 18.49 2.03
CA GLN A 106 -5.19 18.84 3.41
C GLN A 106 -6.34 19.85 3.55
N ALA A 107 -6.52 20.77 2.60
CA ALA A 107 -7.59 21.77 2.66
C ALA A 107 -8.97 21.12 2.51
N GLU A 108 -9.09 20.17 1.58
CA GLU A 108 -10.30 19.38 1.41
C GLU A 108 -10.55 18.47 2.63
N GLN A 109 -9.53 17.71 3.04
CA GLN A 109 -9.63 16.71 4.12
C GLN A 109 -9.97 17.34 5.48
N PHE A 110 -9.53 18.58 5.72
CA PHE A 110 -9.78 19.29 6.99
C PHE A 110 -10.86 20.36 6.89
N SER A 111 -11.56 20.48 5.76
CA SER A 111 -12.58 21.51 5.50
C SER A 111 -13.64 21.63 6.61
N LEU A 112 -14.03 20.50 7.22
CA LEU A 112 -15.02 20.43 8.29
C LEU A 112 -14.42 20.26 9.70
N SER A 113 -13.10 20.13 9.81
CA SER A 113 -12.42 19.76 11.06
C SER A 113 -11.73 20.95 11.70
N LYS A 114 -12.26 21.41 12.84
CA LYS A 114 -11.65 22.50 13.64
C LYS A 114 -10.44 22.06 14.47
N VAL A 115 -10.35 20.76 14.78
CA VAL A 115 -9.30 20.18 15.62
C VAL A 115 -8.81 18.93 14.93
N ILE A 116 -7.53 18.90 14.58
CA ILE A 116 -6.91 17.77 13.90
C ILE A 116 -6.07 16.99 14.91
N ASN A 117 -6.45 15.74 15.17
CA ASN A 117 -5.63 14.79 15.91
C ASN A 117 -4.79 13.96 14.93
N GLU A 118 -3.85 13.18 15.45
CA GLU A 118 -2.99 12.35 14.60
C GLU A 118 -3.78 11.38 13.70
N PHE A 119 -4.84 10.74 14.22
CA PHE A 119 -5.69 9.84 13.44
C PHE A 119 -6.49 10.53 12.33
N ASP A 120 -6.67 11.84 12.43
CA ASP A 120 -7.37 12.64 11.42
C ASP A 120 -6.40 12.99 10.28
N PHE A 121 -5.10 13.02 10.55
CA PHE A 121 -4.05 13.23 9.56
C PHE A 121 -3.40 11.90 9.14
N LEU A 122 -4.09 11.18 8.24
CA LEU A 122 -3.70 9.84 7.78
C LEU A 122 -2.21 9.72 7.37
N PRO A 123 -1.63 10.63 6.55
CA PRO A 123 -0.20 10.60 6.21
C PRO A 123 0.73 10.50 7.42
N LEU A 124 0.54 11.36 8.43
CA LEU A 124 1.37 11.35 9.64
C LEU A 124 1.15 10.09 10.47
N ASN A 125 -0.11 9.65 10.60
CA ASN A 125 -0.44 8.44 11.34
C ASN A 125 0.26 7.21 10.73
N PHE A 126 0.18 7.06 9.40
CA PHE A 126 0.84 5.98 8.66
C PHE A 126 2.35 6.00 8.88
N VAL A 127 2.97 7.18 8.72
CA VAL A 127 4.41 7.38 8.93
C VAL A 127 4.84 7.04 10.36
N HIS A 128 4.09 7.48 11.38
CA HIS A 128 4.42 7.21 12.78
C HIS A 128 4.27 5.72 13.13
N VAL A 129 3.17 5.07 12.72
CA VAL A 129 2.95 3.64 12.94
C VAL A 129 4.06 2.82 12.27
N LEU A 130 4.38 3.11 11.01
CA LEU A 130 5.40 2.39 10.27
C LEU A 130 6.81 2.63 10.83
N ALA A 131 7.15 3.85 11.23
CA ALA A 131 8.43 4.16 11.87
C ALA A 131 8.61 3.42 13.21
N ARG A 132 7.52 3.20 13.95
CA ARG A 132 7.52 2.38 15.18
C ARG A 132 7.69 0.89 14.86
N ALA A 133 6.97 0.37 13.86
CA ALA A 133 7.11 -1.01 13.42
C ALA A 133 8.54 -1.32 12.95
N ALA A 134 9.14 -0.38 12.22
CA ALA A 134 10.54 -0.44 11.78
C ALA A 134 11.57 -0.17 12.88
N LYS A 135 11.14 0.08 14.13
CA LYS A 135 11.99 0.36 15.31
C LYS A 135 12.93 1.55 15.12
N LEU A 136 12.54 2.51 14.28
CA LEU A 136 13.31 3.74 14.03
C LEU A 136 13.09 4.78 15.12
N VAL A 137 11.91 4.71 15.75
CA VAL A 137 11.50 5.53 16.87
C VAL A 137 10.97 4.67 18.01
N ARG A 138 10.98 5.21 19.23
CA ARG A 138 10.40 4.56 20.41
C ARG A 138 9.76 5.58 21.36
N PRO A 139 8.63 5.26 22.00
CA PRO A 139 8.09 6.07 23.07
C PRO A 139 8.95 5.93 24.34
N ARG A 140 9.23 7.04 25.03
CA ARG A 140 9.87 7.06 26.35
C ARG A 140 9.45 8.31 27.10
N ARG A 141 8.91 8.14 28.31
CA ARG A 141 8.51 9.24 29.22
C ARG A 141 7.66 10.32 28.52
N GLY A 142 6.63 9.90 27.79
CA GLY A 142 5.70 10.81 27.10
C GLY A 142 6.29 11.53 25.87
N LYS A 143 7.43 11.07 25.36
CA LYS A 143 8.03 11.56 24.11
C LYS A 143 8.33 10.42 23.13
N LEU A 144 8.22 10.70 21.85
CA LEU A 144 8.78 9.87 20.79
C LEU A 144 10.26 10.22 20.64
N LEU A 145 11.15 9.22 20.65
CA LEU A 145 12.59 9.41 20.51
C LEU A 145 13.13 8.56 19.37
N VAL A 146 14.10 9.10 18.63
CA VAL A 146 14.83 8.33 17.60
C VAL A 146 15.75 7.29 18.24
N THR A 147 15.72 6.07 17.71
CA THR A 147 16.61 4.97 18.11
C THR A 147 17.98 5.10 17.45
N PRO A 148 19.02 4.35 17.90
CA PRO A 148 20.29 4.32 17.18
C PRO A 148 20.14 3.94 15.71
N LEU A 149 19.24 2.98 15.41
CA LEU A 149 18.92 2.59 14.04
C LEU A 149 18.31 3.76 13.26
N GLY A 150 17.31 4.45 13.81
CA GLY A 150 16.71 5.61 13.15
C GLY A 150 17.71 6.75 12.89
N ARG A 151 18.61 7.05 13.84
CA ARG A 151 19.67 8.06 13.65
C ARG A 151 20.60 7.69 12.50
N SER A 152 20.91 6.41 12.41
CA SER A 152 21.83 5.90 11.42
C SER A 152 21.30 6.12 9.99
N LEU A 153 19.98 6.07 9.77
CA LEU A 153 19.35 6.31 8.48
C LEU A 153 19.41 7.75 7.96
N LEU A 154 19.76 8.71 8.83
CA LEU A 154 19.95 10.11 8.41
C LEU A 154 21.34 10.36 7.81
N GLY A 155 22.24 9.37 7.84
CA GLY A 155 23.52 9.42 7.14
C GLY A 155 23.44 8.84 5.72
N ASP A 156 24.35 9.25 4.85
CA ASP A 156 24.33 8.92 3.42
C ASP A 156 24.39 7.40 3.14
N GLY A 157 23.67 6.97 2.09
CA GLY A 157 23.82 5.64 1.48
C GLY A 157 22.90 4.52 1.97
N ARG A 158 21.89 4.78 2.83
CA ARG A 158 20.97 3.73 3.34
C ARG A 158 19.50 3.87 2.94
N HIS A 159 19.18 4.81 2.06
CA HIS A 159 17.79 5.08 1.69
C HIS A 159 17.15 3.92 0.90
N GLY A 160 17.91 3.21 0.06
CA GLY A 160 17.38 2.07 -0.70
C GLY A 160 16.95 0.89 0.16
N SER A 161 17.80 0.46 1.08
CA SER A 161 17.46 -0.62 2.02
C SER A 161 16.34 -0.21 2.97
N LEU A 162 16.23 1.09 3.29
CA LEU A 162 15.12 1.61 4.08
C LEU A 162 13.79 1.41 3.35
N GLN A 163 13.67 1.79 2.07
CA GLN A 163 12.44 1.61 1.32
C GLN A 163 11.99 0.15 1.28
N ALA A 164 12.91 -0.79 1.03
CA ALA A 164 12.62 -2.22 1.02
C ALA A 164 12.05 -2.71 2.37
N ILE A 165 12.69 -2.32 3.48
CA ILE A 165 12.25 -2.69 4.84
C ILE A 165 10.87 -2.11 5.15
N LEU A 166 10.65 -0.84 4.81
CA LEU A 166 9.37 -0.16 5.06
C LEU A 166 8.24 -0.77 4.24
N PHE A 167 8.49 -1.06 2.96
CA PHE A 167 7.55 -1.72 2.07
C PHE A 167 7.16 -3.09 2.62
N HIS A 168 8.15 -3.92 2.98
CA HIS A 168 7.92 -5.25 3.53
C HIS A 168 7.09 -5.19 4.83
N LEU A 169 7.46 -4.32 5.77
CA LEU A 169 6.71 -4.15 7.02
C LEU A 169 5.27 -3.68 6.77
N ALA A 170 5.05 -2.75 5.84
CA ALA A 170 3.73 -2.22 5.58
C ALA A 170 2.76 -3.28 5.06
N PHE A 171 3.21 -4.14 4.14
CA PHE A 171 2.33 -5.11 3.49
C PHE A 171 2.18 -6.44 4.24
N TRP A 172 3.21 -6.88 4.98
CA TRP A 172 3.17 -8.18 5.68
C TRP A 172 3.05 -8.09 7.20
N HIS A 173 3.33 -6.93 7.82
CA HIS A 173 3.36 -6.82 9.28
C HIS A 173 2.46 -5.72 9.88
N LEU A 174 1.93 -4.82 9.05
CA LEU A 174 0.87 -3.90 9.48
C LEU A 174 -0.50 -4.44 9.07
N ASP A 175 -1.51 -4.12 9.87
CA ASP A 175 -2.91 -4.27 9.47
C ASP A 175 -3.34 -2.98 8.76
N LEU A 176 -3.48 -3.03 7.43
CA LEU A 176 -3.85 -1.84 6.65
C LEU A 176 -5.32 -1.45 6.85
N SER A 177 -6.17 -2.35 7.35
CA SER A 177 -7.57 -2.04 7.69
C SER A 177 -7.70 -1.00 8.81
N TYR A 178 -6.67 -0.87 9.65
CA TYR A 178 -6.60 0.17 10.67
C TYR A 178 -6.68 1.58 10.07
N PHE A 179 -6.17 1.78 8.85
CA PHE A 179 -6.08 3.09 8.21
C PHE A 179 -7.36 3.49 7.45
N ASP A 180 -8.14 2.52 6.96
CA ASP A 180 -9.45 2.78 6.34
C ASP A 180 -10.62 2.64 7.31
N ARG A 181 -10.36 2.14 8.53
CA ARG A 181 -11.35 1.98 9.62
C ARG A 181 -12.49 1.02 9.26
N MET A 182 -12.25 0.10 8.33
CA MET A 182 -13.22 -0.88 7.87
C MET A 182 -12.88 -2.29 8.37
N PRO A 183 -13.87 -3.15 8.67
CA PRO A 183 -13.62 -4.45 9.26
C PRO A 183 -12.96 -5.45 8.28
N GLY A 184 -12.23 -6.41 8.83
CA GLY A 184 -11.57 -7.48 8.08
C GLY A 184 -10.28 -7.02 7.40
N THR A 185 -9.50 -7.96 6.89
CA THR A 185 -8.17 -7.69 6.31
C THR A 185 -8.12 -7.82 4.78
N TRP A 186 -9.17 -8.35 4.14
CA TRP A 186 -9.25 -8.49 2.69
C TRP A 186 -9.01 -7.14 1.97
N PRO A 187 -8.24 -7.08 0.86
CA PRO A 187 -7.56 -8.17 0.15
C PRO A 187 -6.11 -8.42 0.61
N GLN A 188 -5.67 -7.81 1.73
CA GLN A 188 -4.26 -7.81 2.14
C GLN A 188 -3.62 -9.19 2.35
N PRO A 189 -4.30 -10.23 2.89
CA PRO A 189 -3.70 -11.56 3.06
C PRO A 189 -3.12 -12.14 1.76
N ASP A 190 -3.66 -11.76 0.61
CA ASP A 190 -3.23 -12.22 -0.72
C ASP A 190 -2.35 -11.19 -1.44
N ILE A 191 -1.68 -10.29 -0.71
CA ILE A 191 -0.92 -9.17 -1.27
C ILE A 191 0.09 -9.62 -2.33
N GLY A 192 0.77 -10.75 -2.13
CA GLY A 192 1.75 -11.23 -3.12
C GLY A 192 1.14 -11.55 -4.48
N ILE A 193 -0.09 -12.07 -4.50
CA ILE A 193 -0.86 -12.34 -5.71
C ILE A 193 -1.28 -11.03 -6.37
N ALA A 194 -1.71 -10.05 -5.57
CA ALA A 194 -2.08 -8.73 -6.08
C ALA A 194 -0.88 -7.98 -6.67
N LEU A 195 0.29 -8.05 -6.02
CA LEU A 195 1.52 -7.45 -6.53
C LEU A 195 1.94 -8.08 -7.87
N TRP A 196 1.92 -9.41 -7.97
CA TRP A 196 2.22 -10.07 -9.24
C TRP A 196 1.20 -9.69 -10.32
N SER A 197 -0.09 -9.67 -10.00
CA SER A 197 -1.16 -9.30 -10.93
C SER A 197 -0.98 -7.86 -11.45
N LEU A 198 -0.65 -6.91 -10.57
CA LEU A 198 -0.34 -5.53 -10.95
C LEU A 198 0.89 -5.45 -11.87
N SER A 199 1.90 -6.31 -11.65
CA SER A 199 3.11 -6.35 -12.49
C SER A 199 2.79 -6.63 -13.97
N VAL A 200 1.73 -7.41 -14.23
CA VAL A 200 1.30 -7.79 -15.58
C VAL A 200 0.23 -6.87 -16.16
N CYS A 201 -0.70 -6.35 -15.33
CA CYS A 201 -1.88 -5.65 -15.85
C CYS A 201 -1.84 -4.12 -15.71
N ALA A 202 -0.95 -3.56 -14.87
CA ALA A 202 -0.90 -2.13 -14.60
C ALA A 202 0.18 -1.38 -15.40
N GLY A 203 0.68 -1.94 -16.51
CA GLY A 203 1.62 -1.25 -17.41
C GLY A 203 1.03 0.00 -18.07
N GLU A 204 -0.29 -0.01 -18.30
CA GLU A 204 -1.08 1.12 -18.78
C GLU A 204 -2.07 1.57 -17.71
N TRP A 205 -2.66 2.76 -17.90
CA TRP A 205 -3.70 3.28 -16.99
C TRP A 205 -4.92 2.34 -16.94
N GLN A 206 -5.22 1.85 -15.73
CA GLN A 206 -6.40 1.03 -15.43
C GLN A 206 -7.25 1.70 -14.36
N THR A 207 -8.57 1.48 -14.39
CA THR A 207 -9.44 1.91 -13.29
C THR A 207 -9.20 1.07 -12.05
N ASP A 208 -9.41 1.67 -10.88
CA ASP A 208 -9.39 1.00 -9.57
C ASP A 208 -10.31 -0.23 -9.50
N ASP A 209 -11.55 -0.12 -9.97
CA ASP A 209 -12.53 -1.21 -10.01
C ASP A 209 -12.05 -2.37 -10.90
N LYS A 210 -11.46 -2.07 -12.06
CA LYS A 210 -10.90 -3.09 -12.93
C LYS A 210 -9.67 -3.75 -12.29
N LEU A 211 -8.81 -2.98 -11.62
CA LEU A 211 -7.66 -3.53 -10.89
C LEU A 211 -8.09 -4.41 -9.71
N ALA A 212 -9.16 -4.06 -9.00
CA ALA A 212 -9.73 -4.90 -7.96
C ALA A 212 -10.11 -6.28 -8.51
N ARG A 213 -10.78 -6.33 -9.66
CA ARG A 213 -11.19 -7.58 -10.31
C ARG A 213 -10.01 -8.37 -10.87
N LEU A 214 -9.01 -7.68 -11.42
CA LEU A 214 -7.82 -8.31 -11.99
C LEU A 214 -6.87 -8.88 -10.94
N CYS A 215 -6.73 -8.21 -9.80
CA CYS A 215 -5.60 -8.43 -8.90
C CYS A 215 -5.96 -9.10 -7.57
N THR A 216 -7.23 -9.16 -7.20
CA THR A 216 -7.63 -9.71 -5.91
C THR A 216 -8.26 -11.09 -6.04
N LEU A 217 -8.00 -11.96 -5.07
CA LEU A 217 -8.74 -13.20 -4.92
C LEU A 217 -10.13 -12.86 -4.37
N PRO A 218 -11.20 -13.21 -5.08
CA PRO A 218 -12.53 -12.84 -4.64
C PRO A 218 -13.01 -13.70 -3.47
N GLU A 219 -13.54 -13.04 -2.45
CA GLU A 219 -14.09 -13.69 -1.26
C GLU A 219 -15.62 -13.51 -1.21
N PRO A 220 -16.43 -14.58 -1.29
CA PRO A 220 -17.90 -14.45 -1.37
C PRO A 220 -18.52 -13.65 -0.22
N ALA A 221 -17.99 -13.79 0.99
CA ALA A 221 -18.46 -13.05 2.16
C ALA A 221 -18.17 -11.54 2.06
N VAL A 222 -17.12 -11.14 1.36
CA VAL A 222 -16.79 -9.75 1.08
C VAL A 222 -17.69 -9.20 -0.03
N LEU A 223 -17.81 -9.94 -1.14
CA LEU A 223 -18.62 -9.56 -2.30
C LEU A 223 -20.11 -9.41 -1.95
N ALA A 224 -20.63 -10.24 -1.04
CA ALA A 224 -22.04 -10.20 -0.65
C ALA A 224 -22.41 -9.04 0.28
N ARG A 225 -21.43 -8.40 0.92
CA ARG A 225 -21.68 -7.58 2.11
C ARG A 225 -21.90 -6.11 1.82
N TYR A 226 -21.17 -5.55 0.85
CA TYR A 226 -21.11 -4.11 0.62
C TYR A 226 -20.82 -3.85 -0.86
N GLY A 227 -21.64 -3.03 -1.54
CA GLY A 227 -21.60 -2.79 -2.99
C GLY A 227 -20.20 -2.54 -3.58
N ASN A 228 -19.75 -1.28 -3.65
CA ASN A 228 -18.43 -0.93 -4.20
C ASN A 228 -17.26 -1.16 -3.20
N TRP A 229 -17.49 -1.95 -2.15
CA TRP A 229 -16.48 -2.21 -1.12
C TRP A 229 -15.23 -2.93 -1.63
N PRO A 230 -15.32 -3.95 -2.51
CA PRO A 230 -14.13 -4.60 -3.04
C PRO A 230 -13.16 -3.62 -3.70
N THR A 231 -13.69 -2.66 -4.46
CA THR A 231 -12.91 -1.58 -5.08
C THR A 231 -12.29 -0.68 -4.02
N HIS A 232 -13.09 -0.17 -3.07
CA HIS A 232 -12.59 0.71 -2.02
C HIS A 232 -11.52 0.05 -1.13
N ALA A 233 -11.71 -1.21 -0.74
CA ALA A 233 -10.74 -1.96 0.06
C ALA A 233 -9.45 -2.24 -0.73
N THR A 234 -9.55 -2.55 -2.02
CA THR A 234 -8.38 -2.70 -2.90
C THR A 234 -7.62 -1.38 -3.01
N GLU A 235 -8.34 -0.29 -3.22
CA GLU A 235 -7.73 1.03 -3.33
C GLU A 235 -7.03 1.42 -2.02
N ALA A 236 -7.72 1.30 -0.87
CA ALA A 236 -7.20 1.71 0.42
C ALA A 236 -6.06 0.83 0.96
N ARG A 237 -6.08 -0.49 0.67
CA ARG A 237 -5.15 -1.47 1.25
C ARG A 237 -4.06 -1.94 0.29
N ILE A 238 -4.20 -1.67 -1.01
CA ILE A 238 -3.20 -2.04 -2.02
C ILE A 238 -2.77 -0.81 -2.80
N LEU A 239 -3.67 -0.18 -3.58
CA LEU A 239 -3.27 0.82 -4.58
C LEU A 239 -2.70 2.09 -3.95
N ARG A 240 -3.38 2.69 -2.97
CA ARG A 240 -2.90 3.90 -2.28
C ARG A 240 -1.61 3.64 -1.50
N PRO A 241 -1.46 2.56 -0.72
CA PRO A 241 -0.16 2.21 -0.14
C PRO A 241 0.96 2.11 -1.19
N LEU A 242 0.73 1.46 -2.33
CA LEU A 242 1.74 1.38 -3.40
C LEU A 242 2.06 2.74 -4.02
N LEU A 243 1.06 3.60 -4.22
CA LEU A 243 1.23 5.01 -4.62
C LEU A 243 2.11 5.76 -3.59
N TRP A 244 1.86 5.58 -2.29
CA TRP A 244 2.64 6.24 -1.23
C TRP A 244 4.11 5.78 -1.22
N PHE A 245 4.37 4.54 -1.61
CA PHE A 245 5.72 4.01 -1.84
C PHE A 245 6.36 4.45 -3.16
N GLY A 246 5.63 5.14 -4.04
CA GLY A 246 6.11 5.57 -5.36
C GLY A 246 6.08 4.48 -6.43
N LEU A 247 5.36 3.38 -6.19
CA LEU A 247 5.31 2.22 -7.09
C LEU A 247 4.16 2.32 -8.10
N LEU A 248 3.18 3.18 -7.83
CA LEU A 248 2.10 3.50 -8.76
C LEU A 248 2.05 5.02 -9.01
N GLU A 249 1.54 5.38 -10.17
CA GLU A 249 1.03 6.72 -10.45
C GLU A 249 -0.50 6.72 -10.33
N PHE A 250 -1.06 7.90 -10.05
CA PHE A 250 -2.48 8.11 -9.88
C PHE A 250 -2.93 9.31 -10.70
N ARG A 251 -4.13 9.20 -11.28
CA ARG A 251 -4.89 10.33 -11.79
C ARG A 251 -6.39 10.09 -11.57
N SER A 252 -7.15 11.16 -11.47
CA SER A 252 -8.61 11.12 -11.42
C SER A 252 -9.20 11.90 -12.60
N GLU A 253 -10.37 11.47 -13.05
CA GLU A 253 -11.16 12.16 -14.08
C GLU A 253 -12.60 12.32 -13.58
N ASP A 254 -13.16 13.53 -13.64
CA ASP A 254 -14.55 13.78 -13.27
C ASP A 254 -15.52 12.98 -14.15
N ILE A 255 -16.59 12.45 -13.57
CA ILE A 255 -17.61 11.71 -14.30
C ILE A 255 -18.67 12.70 -14.81
N PRO A 256 -18.86 12.85 -16.13
CA PRO A 256 -19.85 13.77 -16.67
C PRO A 256 -21.27 13.43 -16.19
N GLY A 257 -21.95 14.39 -15.57
CA GLY A 257 -23.32 14.22 -15.07
C GLY A 257 -23.43 13.74 -13.62
N GLU A 258 -22.32 13.43 -12.96
CA GLU A 258 -22.28 13.03 -11.54
C GLU A 258 -21.42 14.02 -10.72
N PRO A 259 -22.03 15.06 -10.13
CA PRO A 259 -21.30 16.01 -9.30
C PRO A 259 -20.59 15.30 -8.15
N PHE A 260 -19.31 15.64 -7.93
CA PHE A 260 -18.44 15.06 -6.90
C PHE A 260 -18.04 13.60 -7.11
N ALA A 261 -18.35 13.01 -8.27
CA ALA A 261 -17.87 11.68 -8.63
C ALA A 261 -16.68 11.80 -9.60
N SER A 262 -15.58 11.14 -9.27
CA SER A 262 -14.44 10.98 -10.16
C SER A 262 -14.07 9.52 -10.29
N ARG A 263 -13.45 9.19 -11.42
CA ARG A 263 -12.92 7.86 -11.71
C ARG A 263 -11.43 7.86 -11.47
N SER A 264 -10.99 6.98 -10.58
CA SER A 264 -9.58 6.76 -10.25
C SER A 264 -8.90 5.88 -11.30
N TYR A 265 -7.69 6.27 -11.72
CA TYR A 265 -6.84 5.46 -12.58
C TYR A 265 -5.45 5.31 -12.00
N TYR A 266 -4.89 4.12 -12.16
CA TYR A 266 -3.57 3.76 -11.69
C TYR A 266 -2.75 3.08 -12.78
N ARG A 267 -1.43 3.27 -12.74
CA ARG A 267 -0.44 2.49 -13.51
C ARG A 267 0.84 2.33 -12.71
N LYS A 268 1.64 1.30 -13.01
CA LYS A 268 2.92 1.06 -12.34
C LYS A 268 3.99 2.04 -12.82
N THR A 269 4.88 2.43 -11.90
CA THR A 269 6.09 3.20 -12.22
C THR A 269 7.23 2.25 -12.59
N ALA A 270 8.32 2.78 -13.14
CA ALA A 270 9.56 2.01 -13.30
C ALA A 270 10.13 1.49 -11.95
N LEU A 271 9.83 2.19 -10.84
CA LEU A 271 10.25 1.77 -9.51
C LEU A 271 9.57 0.47 -9.07
N PHE A 272 8.36 0.19 -9.56
CA PHE A 272 7.67 -1.07 -9.31
C PHE A 272 8.53 -2.26 -9.76
N ASP A 273 8.94 -2.27 -11.04
CA ASP A 273 9.71 -3.36 -11.63
C ASP A 273 11.16 -3.40 -11.13
N ARG A 274 11.65 -2.28 -10.61
CA ARG A 274 12.97 -2.19 -9.98
C ARG A 274 12.99 -2.74 -8.54
N LEU A 275 11.92 -2.51 -7.79
CA LEU A 275 11.79 -2.96 -6.39
C LEU A 275 11.34 -4.42 -6.32
N LEU A 276 10.42 -4.84 -7.19
CA LEU A 276 9.77 -6.15 -7.12
C LEU A 276 10.15 -7.02 -8.30
N ALA A 277 10.58 -8.25 -8.01
CA ALA A 277 10.74 -9.31 -9.00
C ALA A 277 9.99 -10.56 -8.54
N PHE A 278 9.44 -11.29 -9.51
CA PHE A 278 8.63 -12.47 -9.26
C PHE A 278 9.28 -13.71 -9.90
N ASP A 279 9.31 -14.80 -9.16
CA ASP A 279 9.81 -16.11 -9.59
C ASP A 279 8.64 -17.09 -9.56
N VAL A 280 7.90 -17.16 -10.67
CA VAL A 280 6.64 -17.88 -10.80
C VAL A 280 6.47 -18.46 -12.20
N ASP A 281 5.72 -19.55 -12.27
CA ASP A 281 5.32 -20.24 -13.48
C ASP A 281 3.86 -19.90 -13.84
N VAL A 282 3.66 -19.56 -15.11
CA VAL A 282 2.34 -19.33 -15.70
C VAL A 282 1.90 -20.53 -16.53
N THR A 283 0.60 -20.82 -16.54
CA THR A 283 0.01 -21.79 -17.44
C THR A 283 0.01 -21.21 -18.85
N VAL A 284 0.90 -21.70 -19.70
CA VAL A 284 0.85 -21.40 -21.13
C VAL A 284 -0.26 -22.26 -21.72
N ASP A 285 -1.34 -21.63 -22.19
CA ASP A 285 -2.35 -22.33 -22.97
C ASP A 285 -1.72 -22.71 -24.32
N GLU A 286 -1.36 -23.99 -24.52
CA GLU A 286 -0.98 -24.55 -25.81
C GLU A 286 -2.20 -24.73 -26.74
N HIS A 287 -3.02 -23.70 -26.88
CA HIS A 287 -4.06 -23.65 -27.89
C HIS A 287 -3.63 -22.67 -29.00
N PRO A 288 -3.33 -23.14 -30.22
CA PRO A 288 -3.02 -22.24 -31.33
C PRO A 288 -4.26 -21.38 -31.57
N ARG A 289 -4.09 -20.06 -31.42
CA ARG A 289 -5.09 -19.08 -31.85
C ARG A 289 -5.23 -19.22 -33.37
N HIS A 290 -6.32 -19.85 -33.81
CA HIS A 290 -6.78 -19.87 -35.19
C HIS A 290 -7.80 -18.74 -35.42
#